data_AF-E9GPT8-F1
#
_entry.id   AF-E9GPT8-F1
#
_cell.length_a   1.000
_cell.length_b   1.000
_cell.length_c   1.000
_cell.angle_alpha   90.00
_cell.angle_beta   90.00
_cell.angle_gamma   90.00
#
_symmetry.space_group_name_H-M   'P 1'
#
loop_
_entity.id
_entity.type
_entity.pdbx_description
1 polymer ?
#
loop_
_entity_poly.entity_id
_entity_poly.type
_entity_poly.pdbx_seq_one_letter_code
_entity_poly.pdbx_strand_id
1 'polypeptide(L)'
;MERNVLDDRKSLDLKAEVTDALTLCQRTDLLLTDWEWECLSGALQLLQSCQFLTADLSSSSYPSVSKVLPSSKILKDKLAALTATNYHDALIVMSSNLRRNIMERLADYRSNAIHLISIYLDPRLSIL
;
A
#
# COMPACT_ATOMS: atom_id res chain seq x y z
N MET A 1 5.04 12.69 18.89
CA MET A 1 3.93 13.03 17.96
C MET A 1 3.61 11.77 17.16
N GLU A 2 3.02 10.80 17.84
CA GLU A 2 2.68 9.47 17.32
C GLU A 2 1.35 9.58 16.58
N ARG A 3 1.38 9.60 15.26
CA ARG A 3 0.15 9.45 14.48
C ARG A 3 -0.24 7.98 14.50
N ASN A 4 -1.35 7.72 15.19
CA ASN A 4 -2.24 6.57 15.08
C ASN A 4 -1.95 5.66 13.87
N VAL A 5 -1.20 4.58 14.13
CA VAL A 5 -1.18 3.37 13.29
C VAL A 5 -2.32 2.41 13.73
N LEU A 6 -3.10 2.80 14.75
CA LEU A 6 -4.35 2.19 15.15
C LEU A 6 -5.50 2.77 14.31
N ASP A 7 -5.94 2.06 13.27
CA ASP A 7 -7.37 1.78 12.97
C ASP A 7 -7.69 1.38 11.52
N ASP A 8 -6.71 1.14 10.65
CA ASP A 8 -7.01 0.69 9.28
C ASP A 8 -7.75 -0.66 9.23
N ARG A 9 -7.65 -1.49 10.29
CA ARG A 9 -8.42 -2.74 10.43
C ARG A 9 -9.88 -2.53 10.84
N LYS A 10 -10.22 -1.42 11.52
CA LYS A 10 -11.57 -1.24 12.09
C LYS A 10 -12.64 -0.86 11.07
N SER A 11 -12.29 -0.30 9.92
CA SER A 11 -13.30 0.24 9.00
C SER A 11 -14.16 -0.83 8.31
N LEU A 12 -13.58 -1.99 7.98
CA LEU A 12 -14.33 -3.13 7.41
C LEU A 12 -14.98 -3.99 8.48
N ASP A 13 -14.41 -4.04 9.68
CA ASP A 13 -15.01 -4.72 10.83
C ASP A 13 -16.36 -4.09 11.20
N LEU A 14 -16.52 -2.78 10.92
CA LEU A 14 -17.77 -2.03 11.13
C LEU A 14 -18.84 -2.25 10.04
N LYS A 15 -18.62 -3.13 9.06
CA LYS A 15 -19.58 -3.36 7.96
C LYS A 15 -20.97 -3.70 8.50
N ALA A 16 -21.05 -4.56 9.51
CA ALA A 16 -22.30 -4.97 10.13
C ALA A 16 -22.97 -3.80 10.85
N GLU A 17 -22.26 -3.10 11.75
CA GLU A 17 -22.84 -1.98 12.50
C GLU A 17 -23.27 -0.82 11.59
N VAL A 18 -22.52 -0.51 10.53
CA VAL A 18 -22.86 0.56 9.57
C VAL A 18 -24.10 0.17 8.77
N THR A 19 -24.17 -1.08 8.30
CA THR A 19 -25.33 -1.58 7.54
C THR A 19 -26.59 -1.58 8.41
N ASP A 20 -26.47 -2.05 9.66
CA ASP A 20 -27.58 -2.09 10.62
C ASP A 20 -28.05 -0.68 10.99
N ALA A 21 -27.13 0.25 11.28
CA ALA A 21 -27.48 1.63 11.60
C ALA A 21 -28.18 2.35 10.44
N LEU A 22 -27.71 2.17 9.20
CA LEU A 22 -28.33 2.77 8.01
C LEU A 22 -29.71 2.17 7.72
N THR A 23 -29.88 0.86 7.95
CA THR A 23 -31.17 0.18 7.82
C THR A 23 -32.18 0.67 8.87
N LEU A 24 -31.74 0.82 10.14
CA LEU A 24 -32.55 1.38 11.21
C LEU A 24 -32.98 2.84 10.94
N CYS A 25 -32.11 3.62 10.30
CA CYS A 25 -32.40 4.99 9.90
C CYS A 25 -33.21 5.10 8.59
N GLN A 26 -33.61 3.98 7.98
CA GLN A 26 -34.28 3.92 6.67
C GLN A 26 -33.51 4.61 5.54
N ARG A 27 -32.17 4.68 5.65
CA ARG A 27 -31.27 5.27 4.66
C ARG A 27 -30.64 4.20 3.78
N THR A 28 -31.49 3.41 3.13
CA THR A 28 -31.04 2.35 2.21
C THR A 28 -30.34 2.90 0.96
N ASP A 29 -30.54 4.18 0.65
CA ASP A 29 -29.85 4.92 -0.40
C ASP A 29 -28.34 5.07 -0.16
N LEU A 30 -27.88 4.93 1.09
CA LEU A 30 -26.48 5.04 1.47
C LEU A 30 -25.79 3.69 1.68
N LEU A 31 -26.51 2.58 1.48
CA LEU A 31 -25.93 1.25 1.64
C LEU A 31 -24.97 0.97 0.49
N LEU A 32 -23.73 0.65 0.85
CA LEU A 32 -22.76 0.14 -0.09
C LEU A 32 -23.18 -1.26 -0.53
N THR A 33 -23.13 -1.47 -1.84
CA THR A 33 -23.31 -2.76 -2.49
C THR A 33 -22.17 -3.73 -2.14
N ASP A 34 -22.39 -5.02 -2.35
CA ASP A 34 -21.36 -6.04 -2.07
C ASP A 34 -20.07 -5.80 -2.86
N TRP A 35 -20.18 -5.33 -4.10
CA TRP A 35 -18.99 -5.03 -4.92
C TRP A 35 -18.22 -3.82 -4.39
N GLU A 36 -18.89 -2.80 -3.82
CA GLU A 36 -18.23 -1.65 -3.19
C GLU A 36 -17.46 -2.07 -1.93
N TRP A 37 -18.05 -2.97 -1.14
CA TRP A 37 -17.37 -3.57 0.01
C TRP A 37 -16.16 -4.42 -0.40
N GLU A 38 -16.28 -5.21 -1.45
CA GLU A 38 -15.15 -5.96 -2.02
C GLU A 38 -14.05 -5.02 -2.53
N CYS A 39 -14.42 -3.91 -3.18
CA CYS A 39 -13.48 -2.89 -3.61
C CYS A 39 -12.75 -2.24 -2.42
N LEU A 40 -13.46 -1.91 -1.34
CA LEU A 40 -12.85 -1.39 -0.12
C LEU A 40 -11.89 -2.39 0.52
N SER A 41 -12.26 -3.67 0.58
CA SER A 41 -11.40 -4.75 1.08
C SER A 41 -10.12 -4.91 0.25
N GLY A 42 -10.24 -4.92 -1.07
CA GLY A 42 -9.08 -4.98 -1.96
C GLY A 42 -8.19 -3.73 -1.87
N ALA A 43 -8.80 -2.55 -1.75
CA ALA A 43 -8.06 -1.30 -1.54
C ALA A 43 -7.29 -1.31 -0.21
N LEU A 44 -7.88 -1.84 0.85
CA LEU A 44 -7.22 -1.99 2.15
C LEU A 44 -5.98 -2.89 2.05
N GLN A 45 -6.09 -4.04 1.39
CA GLN A 45 -4.95 -4.96 1.20
C GLN A 45 -3.81 -4.31 0.39
N LEU A 46 -4.16 -3.50 -0.61
CA LEU A 46 -3.20 -2.72 -1.39
C LEU A 46 -2.49 -1.67 -0.52
N LEU A 47 -3.24 -0.94 0.32
CA LEU A 47 -2.71 0.08 1.23
C LEU A 47 -1.84 -0.52 2.34
N GLN A 48 -2.17 -1.70 2.87
CA GLN A 48 -1.36 -2.40 3.86
C GLN A 48 0.07 -2.69 3.37
N SER A 49 0.21 -3.02 2.08
CA SER A 49 1.53 -3.22 1.47
C SER A 49 2.37 -1.93 1.49
N CYS A 50 1.73 -0.78 1.33
CA CYS A 50 2.37 0.54 1.41
C CYS A 50 2.69 0.93 2.86
N GLN A 51 1.79 0.62 3.80
CA GLN A 51 1.96 0.89 5.22
C GLN A 51 3.17 0.15 5.80
N PHE A 52 3.32 -1.13 5.49
CA PHE A 52 4.48 -1.93 5.94
C PHE A 52 5.80 -1.30 5.50
N LEU A 53 5.89 -0.88 4.23
CA LEU A 53 7.10 -0.28 3.70
C LEU A 53 7.35 1.13 4.26
N THR A 54 6.29 1.89 4.48
CA THR A 54 6.40 3.20 5.13
C THR A 54 6.91 3.05 6.55
N ALA A 55 6.44 2.05 7.30
CA ALA A 55 6.92 1.74 8.64
C ALA A 55 8.41 1.33 8.64
N ASP A 56 8.84 0.48 7.71
CA ASP A 56 10.26 0.08 7.61
C ASP A 56 11.17 1.26 7.23
N LEU A 57 10.76 2.08 6.26
CA LEU A 57 11.53 3.25 5.80
C LEU A 57 11.55 4.41 6.82
N SER A 58 10.51 4.54 7.65
CA SER A 58 10.40 5.57 8.69
C SER A 58 10.99 5.14 10.04
N SER A 59 11.50 3.91 10.15
CA SER A 59 12.05 3.41 11.40
C SER A 59 13.27 4.23 11.84
N SER A 60 13.25 4.69 13.10
CA SER A 60 14.29 5.54 13.69
C SER A 60 15.63 4.85 13.84
N SER A 61 15.66 3.52 13.81
CA SER A 61 16.85 2.75 14.14
C SER A 61 17.90 2.76 13.03
N TYR A 62 17.51 2.83 11.75
CA TYR A 62 18.45 2.98 10.63
C TYR A 62 17.68 3.51 9.40
N PRO A 63 17.62 4.83 9.17
CA PRO A 63 17.02 5.41 7.97
C PRO A 63 17.99 5.20 6.81
N SER A 64 18.17 3.95 6.38
CA SER A 64 19.11 3.68 5.32
C SER A 64 18.38 3.96 4.02
N VAL A 65 18.70 5.12 3.45
CA VAL A 65 18.50 5.50 2.05
C VAL A 65 18.75 4.31 1.09
N SER A 66 19.58 3.34 1.53
CA SER A 66 19.87 2.06 0.88
C SER A 66 18.65 1.14 0.73
N LYS A 67 17.66 1.20 1.61
CA LYS A 67 16.45 0.37 1.57
C LYS A 67 15.44 0.85 0.55
N VAL A 68 15.51 2.10 0.09
CA VAL A 68 14.47 2.70 -0.77
C VAL A 68 14.27 1.92 -2.06
N LEU A 69 15.34 1.57 -2.78
CA LEU A 69 15.22 0.80 -4.02
C LEU A 69 14.80 -0.66 -3.76
N PRO A 70 15.41 -1.43 -2.83
CA PRO A 70 14.91 -2.75 -2.45
C PRO A 70 13.43 -2.76 -2.05
N SER A 71 13.02 -1.82 -1.18
CA SER A 71 11.64 -1.67 -0.72
C SER A 71 10.68 -1.35 -1.86
N SER A 72 11.09 -0.50 -2.81
CA SER A 72 10.28 -0.22 -4.00
C SER A 72 10.11 -1.44 -4.92
N LYS A 73 11.13 -2.29 -5.02
CA LYS A 73 11.07 -3.55 -5.77
C LYS A 73 10.10 -4.51 -5.10
N ILE A 74 10.18 -4.68 -3.78
CA ILE A 74 9.24 -5.49 -3.00
C ILE A 74 7.80 -4.97 -3.16
N LEU A 75 7.59 -3.65 -3.14
CA LEU A 75 6.26 -3.05 -3.37
C LEU A 75 5.73 -3.42 -4.75
N LYS A 76 6.56 -3.27 -5.78
CA LYS A 76 6.20 -3.60 -7.16
C LYS A 76 5.79 -5.07 -7.30
N ASP A 77 6.55 -5.97 -6.68
CA ASP A 77 6.28 -7.41 -6.77
C ASP A 77 5.00 -7.77 -6.01
N LYS A 78 4.75 -7.16 -4.84
CA LYS A 78 3.49 -7.31 -4.11
C LYS A 78 2.28 -6.77 -4.89
N LEU A 79 2.40 -5.61 -5.53
CA LEU A 79 1.34 -5.04 -6.36
C LEU A 79 1.05 -5.91 -7.59
N ALA A 80 2.09 -6.52 -8.19
CA ALA A 80 1.92 -7.45 -9.30
C ALA A 80 1.23 -8.76 -8.87
N ALA A 81 1.53 -9.27 -7.68
CA ALA A 81 0.85 -10.44 -7.12
C ALA A 81 -0.64 -10.14 -6.86
N LEU A 82 -0.96 -8.95 -6.35
CA LEU A 82 -2.35 -8.53 -6.13
C LEU A 82 -3.14 -8.42 -7.44
N THR A 83 -2.54 -7.98 -8.54
CA THR A 83 -3.23 -7.97 -9.85
C THR A 83 -3.51 -9.36 -10.45
N ALA A 84 -2.85 -10.42 -9.96
CA ALA A 84 -3.06 -11.78 -10.45
C ALA A 84 -4.27 -12.48 -9.79
N THR A 85 -4.62 -12.03 -8.58
CA THR A 85 -5.88 -12.35 -7.92
C THR A 85 -7.00 -11.55 -8.60
N ASN A 86 -8.03 -12.22 -9.13
CA ASN A 86 -9.19 -11.66 -9.86
C ASN A 86 -9.97 -10.59 -9.06
N TYR A 87 -9.40 -9.39 -8.89
CA TYR A 87 -10.10 -8.25 -8.32
C TYR A 87 -10.90 -7.51 -9.40
N HIS A 88 -11.86 -6.72 -8.94
CA HIS A 88 -12.61 -5.78 -9.77
C HIS A 88 -11.66 -4.87 -10.58
N ASP A 89 -12.05 -4.52 -11.83
CA ASP A 89 -11.23 -3.74 -12.77
C ASP A 89 -10.68 -2.44 -12.16
N ALA A 90 -11.47 -1.79 -11.31
CA ALA A 90 -11.07 -0.57 -10.60
C ALA A 90 -9.80 -0.76 -9.74
N LEU A 91 -9.67 -1.90 -9.06
CA LEU A 91 -8.50 -2.24 -8.24
C LEU A 91 -7.29 -2.60 -9.11
N ILE A 92 -7.52 -3.23 -10.26
CA ILE A 92 -6.47 -3.51 -11.25
C ILE A 92 -5.92 -2.20 -11.82
N VAL A 93 -6.79 -1.23 -12.14
CA VAL A 93 -6.38 0.09 -12.61
C VAL A 93 -5.62 0.85 -11.51
N MET A 94 -6.11 0.81 -10.27
CA MET A 94 -5.46 1.47 -9.13
C MET A 94 -4.06 0.92 -8.87
N SER A 95 -3.91 -0.40 -8.80
CA SER A 95 -2.61 -1.06 -8.60
C SER A 95 -1.64 -0.82 -9.77
N SER A 96 -2.14 -0.84 -11.00
CA SER A 96 -1.35 -0.53 -12.20
C SER A 96 -0.85 0.92 -12.21
N ASN A 97 -1.72 1.88 -11.85
CA ASN A 97 -1.34 3.28 -11.73
C ASN A 97 -0.33 3.51 -10.60
N LEU A 98 -0.51 2.85 -9.46
CA LEU A 98 0.44 2.94 -8.35
C LEU A 98 1.81 2.39 -8.78
N ARG A 99 1.85 1.25 -9.45
CA ARG A 99 3.07 0.65 -9.99
C ARG A 99 3.77 1.58 -10.97
N ARG A 100 3.02 2.18 -11.89
CA ARG A 100 3.55 3.15 -12.87
C ARG A 100 4.17 4.36 -12.16
N ASN A 101 3.48 4.95 -11.19
CA ASN A 101 3.99 6.10 -10.43
C ASN A 101 5.27 5.76 -9.64
N ILE A 102 5.36 4.55 -9.07
CA ILE A 102 6.59 4.08 -8.39
C ILE A 102 7.73 3.99 -9.40
N MET A 103 7.49 3.39 -10.57
CA MET A 103 8.50 3.25 -11.62
C MET A 103 8.95 4.61 -12.15
N GLU A 104 8.04 5.53 -12.46
CA GLU A 104 8.39 6.86 -12.98
C GLU A 104 9.26 7.66 -11.99
N ARG A 105 8.95 7.57 -10.69
CA ARG A 105 9.72 8.29 -9.65
C ARG A 105 11.09 7.67 -9.36
N LEU A 106 11.25 6.36 -9.58
CA LEU A 106 12.47 5.63 -9.22
C LEU A 106 13.30 5.15 -10.41
N ALA A 107 12.82 5.32 -11.65
CA ALA A 107 13.52 4.91 -12.86
C ALA A 107 14.67 5.86 -13.25
N ASP A 108 14.65 7.12 -12.80
CA ASP A 108 15.73 8.05 -13.11
C ASP A 108 16.96 7.77 -12.24
N TYR A 109 17.95 7.12 -12.85
CA TYR A 109 19.22 6.75 -12.22
C TYR A 109 19.99 7.96 -11.69
N ARG A 110 19.90 9.13 -12.36
CA ARG A 110 20.60 10.35 -11.92
C ARG A 110 19.96 10.95 -10.67
N SER A 111 18.64 10.92 -10.62
CA SER A 111 17.87 11.33 -9.45
C SER A 111 18.01 10.36 -8.27
N ASN A 112 18.39 9.10 -8.52
CA ASN A 112 18.52 8.04 -7.51
C ASN A 112 19.97 7.63 -7.19
N ALA A 113 20.98 8.38 -7.65
CA ALA A 113 22.39 8.06 -7.44
C ALA A 113 22.76 7.90 -5.95
N ILE A 114 22.17 8.74 -5.08
CA ILE A 114 22.36 8.68 -3.64
C ILE A 114 21.82 7.35 -3.07
N HIS A 115 20.68 6.86 -3.56
CA HIS A 115 20.12 5.57 -3.18
C HIS A 115 21.02 4.41 -3.62
N LEU A 116 21.56 4.45 -4.84
CA LEU A 116 22.45 3.41 -5.35
C LEU A 116 23.78 3.35 -4.61
N ILE A 117 24.40 4.52 -4.37
CA ILE A 117 25.63 4.61 -3.57
C ILE A 117 25.37 4.07 -2.17
N SER A 118 24.26 4.44 -1.56
CA SER A 118 23.93 3.96 -0.21
C SER A 118 23.68 2.44 -0.16
N ILE A 119 23.14 1.82 -1.22
CA ILE A 119 23.03 0.34 -1.33
C ILE A 119 24.40 -0.29 -1.38
N TYR A 120 25.28 0.23 -2.23
CA TYR A 120 26.64 -0.30 -2.38
C TYR A 120 27.43 -0.21 -1.08
N LEU A 121 27.22 0.86 -0.31
CA LEU A 121 27.85 1.08 0.99
C LEU A 121 27.17 0.31 2.14
N ASP A 122 26.01 -0.30 1.92
CA ASP A 122 25.32 -1.09 2.94
C ASP A 122 25.79 -2.55 2.87
N PRO A 123 26.61 -3.03 3.82
CA PRO A 123 27.17 -4.38 3.78
C PRO A 123 26.10 -5.48 3.92
N ARG A 124 24.87 -5.13 4.34
CA ARG A 124 23.73 -6.06 4.37
C ARG A 124 23.13 -6.31 3.00
N LEU A 125 23.37 -5.40 2.05
CA LEU A 125 22.83 -5.42 0.69
C LEU A 125 23.92 -5.63 -0.37
N SER A 126 25.20 -5.60 0.01
CA SER A 126 26.37 -5.74 -0.88
C SER A 126 26.59 -7.17 -1.46
N ILE A 127 25.56 -8.03 -1.46
CA ILE A 127 25.60 -9.42 -1.96
C ILE A 127 24.55 -9.65 -3.08
N LEU A 128 23.88 -8.59 -3.57
CA LEU A 128 23.06 -8.64 -4.79
C LEU A 128 23.88 -8.22 -6.02
#